data_AF-A0A2E2R7N7-F1
#
_entry.id   AF-A0A2E2R7N7-F1
#
_cell.length_a   1.000
_cell.length_b   1.000
_cell.length_c   1.000
_cell.angle_alpha   90.00
_cell.angle_beta   90.00
_cell.angle_gamma   90.00
#
_symmetry.space_group_name_H-M   'P 1'
#
loop_
_entity.id
_entity.type
_entity.pdbx_description
1 polymer ?
#
loop_
_entity_poly.entity_id
_entity_poly.type
_entity_poly.pdbx_seq_one_letter_code
_entity_poly.pdbx_strand_id
1 'polypeptide(L)'
;MSSSKSKTAPVDNAQAVPVSFEEAVAELEALVNTMDSQNLGLDQLLTDYKRGAYLVKYCRDRLSQVRKEVTEIEQTLNKPADEGAQ
;
A
#
# COMPACT_ATOMS: atom_id res chain seq x y z
N MET A 1 -35.93 19.80 -9.49
CA MET A 1 -34.94 20.77 -8.95
C MET A 1 -34.44 20.24 -7.61
N SER A 2 -33.15 20.39 -7.39
CA SER A 2 -32.23 19.79 -6.40
C SER A 2 -32.68 19.72 -4.93
N SER A 3 -32.21 18.70 -4.19
CA SER A 3 -31.02 18.82 -3.30
C SER A 3 -30.90 17.76 -2.18
N SER A 4 -29.63 17.36 -1.94
CA SER A 4 -29.02 16.80 -0.70
C SER A 4 -29.40 15.36 -0.26
N LYS A 5 -28.47 14.48 0.13
CA LYS A 5 -27.41 14.67 1.14
C LYS A 5 -26.32 13.57 1.06
N SER A 6 -25.08 13.98 1.26
CA SER A 6 -23.85 13.22 1.49
C SER A 6 -23.98 12.14 2.58
N LYS A 7 -23.28 11.01 2.39
CA LYS A 7 -22.88 10.12 3.49
C LYS A 7 -21.38 9.83 3.40
N THR A 8 -20.65 10.70 4.08
CA THR A 8 -19.30 10.45 4.62
C THR A 8 -19.40 9.28 5.60
N ALA A 9 -18.52 8.28 5.45
CA ALA A 9 -18.27 7.24 6.45
C ALA A 9 -16.92 7.52 7.14
N PRO A 10 -16.75 7.07 8.40
CA PRO A 10 -16.00 7.81 9.41
C PRO A 10 -14.52 7.45 9.50
N VAL A 11 -13.82 8.43 10.04
CA VAL A 11 -12.45 8.46 10.56
C VAL A 11 -12.16 7.37 11.61
N ASP A 12 -11.25 6.46 11.29
CA ASP A 12 -10.41 5.72 12.26
C ASP A 12 -9.19 5.11 11.51
N ASN A 13 -8.40 5.97 10.86
CA ASN A 13 -7.37 5.55 9.92
C ASN A 13 -5.99 5.28 10.57
N ALA A 14 -5.88 5.29 11.90
CA ALA A 14 -4.60 5.13 12.58
C ALA A 14 -4.11 3.67 12.65
N GLN A 15 -4.97 2.67 12.39
CA GLN A 15 -4.66 1.26 12.65
C GLN A 15 -5.12 0.28 11.55
N ALA A 16 -5.86 0.73 10.54
CA ALA A 16 -6.31 -0.15 9.46
C ALA A 16 -5.13 -0.54 8.55
N VAL A 17 -5.07 -1.81 8.16
CA VAL A 17 -4.17 -2.28 7.10
C VAL A 17 -4.69 -1.72 5.78
N PRO A 18 -3.87 -1.07 4.94
CA PRO A 18 -4.31 -0.58 3.64
C PRO A 18 -4.84 -1.73 2.79
N VAL A 19 -5.97 -1.52 2.11
CA VAL A 19 -6.64 -2.56 1.32
C VAL A 19 -5.89 -2.82 0.03
N SER A 20 -5.18 -1.80 -0.49
CA SER A 20 -4.41 -1.89 -1.73
C SER A 20 -3.05 -1.17 -1.65
N PHE A 21 -2.19 -1.46 -2.64
CA PHE A 21 -0.93 -0.74 -2.81
C PHE A 21 -1.17 0.76 -3.06
N GLU A 22 -2.17 1.11 -3.85
CA GLU A 22 -2.50 2.50 -4.20
C GLU A 22 -2.97 3.29 -2.96
N GLU A 23 -3.80 2.66 -2.11
CA GLU A 23 -4.21 3.27 -0.84
C GLU A 23 -3.03 3.46 0.10
N ALA A 24 -2.12 2.48 0.19
CA ALA A 24 -0.92 2.59 1.03
C ALA A 24 0.00 3.74 0.58
N VAL A 25 0.12 3.96 -0.73
CA VAL A 25 0.89 5.07 -1.30
C VAL A 25 0.20 6.41 -1.05
N ALA A 26 -1.11 6.51 -1.29
CA ALA A 26 -1.88 7.73 -1.04
C ALA A 26 -1.81 8.16 0.44
N GLU A 27 -1.86 7.19 1.36
CA GLU A 27 -1.71 7.46 2.78
C GLU A 27 -0.29 7.93 3.14
N LEU A 28 0.74 7.35 2.51
CA LEU A 28 2.13 7.76 2.71
C LEU A 28 2.36 9.21 2.23
N GLU A 29 1.78 9.60 1.10
CA GLU A 29 1.82 10.97 0.59
C GLU A 29 1.12 11.95 1.55
N ALA A 30 -0.05 11.58 2.07
CA ALA A 30 -0.76 12.39 3.06
C ALA A 30 0.03 12.55 4.37
N LEU A 31 0.71 11.49 4.82
CA LEU A 31 1.60 11.53 5.98
C LEU A 31 2.78 12.47 5.74
N VAL A 32 3.45 12.38 4.60
CA VAL A 32 4.59 13.27 4.27
C VAL A 32 4.14 14.74 4.23
N ASN A 33 2.99 15.03 3.64
CA ASN A 33 2.42 16.38 3.62
C ASN A 33 2.08 16.88 5.04
N THR A 34 1.61 15.99 5.90
CA THR A 34 1.37 16.32 7.31
C THR A 34 2.70 16.62 8.00
N MET A 35 3.70 15.76 7.83
CA MET A 35 5.05 15.88 8.42
C MET A 35 5.78 17.17 8.04
N ASP A 36 5.52 17.72 6.86
CA ASP A 36 6.10 18.99 6.39
C ASP A 36 5.45 20.24 7.02
N SER A 37 4.37 20.06 7.80
CA SER A 37 3.73 21.14 8.53
C SER A 37 4.60 21.62 9.69
N GLN A 38 4.89 22.93 9.73
CA GLN A 38 5.80 23.56 10.72
C GLN A 38 5.34 23.49 12.19
N ASN A 39 4.15 22.96 12.48
CA ASN A 39 3.56 22.92 13.82
C ASN A 39 3.36 21.49 14.37
N LEU A 40 4.21 20.55 13.95
CA LEU A 40 4.13 19.17 14.40
C LEU A 40 4.80 18.95 15.76
N GLY A 41 4.02 18.47 16.73
CA GLY A 41 4.55 18.03 18.00
C GLY A 41 5.40 16.76 17.89
N LEU A 42 6.35 16.59 18.81
CA LEU A 42 7.29 15.47 18.83
C LEU A 42 6.61 14.08 18.89
N ASP A 43 5.55 13.95 19.69
CA ASP A 43 4.76 12.72 19.79
C ASP A 43 4.01 12.38 18.50
N GLN A 44 3.50 13.41 17.81
CA GLN A 44 2.79 13.24 16.55
C GLN A 44 3.79 12.86 15.45
N LEU A 45 4.97 13.47 15.42
CA LEU A 45 6.05 13.10 14.48
C LEU A 45 6.46 11.63 14.62
N LEU A 46 6.60 11.16 15.86
CA LEU A 46 6.94 9.75 16.12
C LEU A 46 5.81 8.80 15.66
N THR A 47 4.55 9.21 15.83
CA THR A 47 3.37 8.45 15.40
C THR A 47 3.32 8.35 13.88
N ASP A 48 3.47 9.49 13.19
CA ASP A 48 3.46 9.59 11.73
C ASP A 48 4.61 8.79 11.13
N TYR A 49 5.80 8.86 11.73
CA TYR A 49 6.96 8.08 11.30
C TYR A 49 6.73 6.57 11.43
N LYS A 50 6.16 6.10 12.55
CA LYS A 50 5.84 4.67 12.75
C LYS A 50 4.84 4.19 11.70
N ARG A 51 3.82 4.99 11.40
CA ARG A 51 2.82 4.67 10.37
C ARG A 51 3.46 4.64 8.98
N GLY A 52 4.28 5.63 8.64
CA GLY A 52 5.04 5.66 7.38
C GLY A 52 5.93 4.44 7.21
N ALA A 53 6.65 4.02 8.25
CA ALA A 53 7.47 2.82 8.23
C ALA A 53 6.65 1.53 7.98
N TYR A 54 5.46 1.45 8.57
CA TYR A 54 4.52 0.35 8.32
C TYR A 54 4.03 0.31 6.87
N LEU A 55 3.62 1.46 6.31
CA LEU A 55 3.15 1.57 4.93
C LEU A 55 4.26 1.21 3.92
N VAL A 56 5.48 1.71 4.14
CA VAL A 56 6.64 1.38 3.29
C VAL A 56 6.91 -0.13 3.31
N LYS A 57 6.82 -0.77 4.48
CA LYS A 57 6.97 -2.23 4.58
C LYS A 57 5.89 -2.95 3.77
N TYR A 58 4.62 -2.57 3.95
CA TYR A 58 3.50 -3.14 3.20
C TYR A 58 3.71 -3.05 1.69
N CYS A 59 4.11 -1.88 1.18
CA CYS A 59 4.36 -1.66 -0.25
C CYS A 59 5.47 -2.60 -0.77
N ARG A 60 6.56 -2.75 -0.01
CA ARG A 60 7.68 -3.64 -0.38
C ARG A 60 7.26 -5.10 -0.40
N ASP A 61 6.47 -5.52 0.59
CA ASP A 61 5.96 -6.89 0.68
C ASP A 61 5.03 -7.20 -0.49
N ARG A 62 4.15 -6.26 -0.86
CA ARG A 62 3.25 -6.44 -2.01
C ARG A 62 4.01 -6.56 -3.32
N LEU A 63 5.02 -5.72 -3.54
CA LEU A 63 5.89 -5.82 -4.72
C LEU A 63 6.69 -7.13 -4.73
N SER A 64 7.09 -7.64 -3.57
CA SER A 64 7.77 -8.94 -3.45
C SER A 64 6.86 -10.10 -3.87
N GLN A 65 5.60 -10.09 -3.43
CA GLN A 65 4.61 -11.08 -3.83
C GLN A 65 4.38 -11.08 -5.35
N VAL A 66 4.12 -9.90 -5.92
CA VAL A 66 3.91 -9.77 -7.37
C VAL A 66 5.14 -10.25 -8.16
N ARG A 67 6.36 -9.91 -7.72
CA ARG A 67 7.58 -10.43 -8.36
C ARG A 67 7.67 -11.95 -8.35
N LYS A 68 7.30 -12.59 -7.23
CA LYS A 68 7.29 -14.06 -7.13
C LYS A 68 6.29 -14.67 -8.10
N GLU A 69 5.07 -14.15 -8.15
CA GLU A 69 4.03 -14.62 -9.07
C GLU A 69 4.49 -14.50 -10.54
N VAL A 70 5.11 -13.38 -10.91
CA VAL A 70 5.69 -13.20 -12.26
C VAL A 70 6.78 -14.25 -12.53
N THR A 71 7.70 -14.49 -11.59
CA THR A 71 8.74 -15.52 -11.76
C THR A 71 8.16 -16.93 -11.92
N GLU A 72 7.11 -17.28 -11.18
CA GLU A 72 6.43 -18.58 -11.30
C GLU A 72 5.74 -18.74 -12.67
N ILE A 73 5.11 -17.68 -13.17
CA ILE A 73 4.51 -17.65 -14.50
C ILE A 73 5.60 -17.81 -15.56
N GLU A 74 6.71 -17.09 -15.46
CA GLU A 74 7.85 -17.22 -16.37
C GLU A 74 8.43 -18.64 -16.36
N GLN A 75 8.61 -19.26 -15.19
CA GLN A 75 9.06 -20.66 -15.09
C GLN A 75 8.09 -21.64 -15.74
N THR A 76 6.79 -21.40 -15.58
CA THR A 76 5.75 -22.23 -16.20
C THR A 76 5.75 -22.09 -17.72
N LEU A 77 5.95 -20.88 -18.23
CA LEU A 77 6.03 -20.59 -19.67
C LEU A 77 7.33 -21.12 -20.30
N ASN A 78 8.43 -21.09 -19.55
CA ASN A 78 9.76 -21.48 -20.04
C ASN A 78 10.06 -22.98 -19.83
N LYS A 79 9.16 -23.73 -19.18
CA LYS A 79 9.20 -25.19 -19.20
C LYS A 79 8.83 -25.64 -20.62
N PRO A 80 9.75 -26.24 -21.40
CA PRO A 80 9.41 -26.73 -22.72
C PRO A 80 8.30 -27.78 -22.56
N ALA A 81 7.24 -27.65 -23.35
CA ALA A 81 6.18 -28.66 -23.46
C ALA A 81 6.66 -29.94 -24.18
N ASP A 82 7.92 -30.34 -23.94
CA ASP A 82 8.55 -31.50 -24.55
C ASP A 82 9.40 -32.26 -23.53
N GLU A 83 8.73 -32.79 -22.51
CA GLU A 83 9.12 -34.08 -21.92
C GLU A 83 8.15 -35.12 -22.51
N GLY A 84 8.29 -35.39 -23.81
CA GLY A 84 7.33 -36.22 -24.54
C GLY A 84 7.81 -36.79 -25.88
N ALA A 85 9.11 -36.84 -26.19
CA ALA A 85 9.62 -37.62 -27.32
C ALA A 85 11.12 -37.98 -27.17
N GLN A 86 11.41 -39.07 -26.46
CA GLN A 86 12.29 -40.19 -26.90
C GLN A 86 12.48 -41.23 -25.80
#